data_AF-A0A7C2IKC6-F1
#
_entry.id   AF-A0A7C2IKC6-F1
#
_cell.length_a   1.000
_cell.length_b   1.000
_cell.length_c   1.000
_cell.angle_alpha   90.00
_cell.angle_beta   90.00
_cell.angle_gamma   90.00
#
_symmetry.space_group_name_H-M   'P 1'
#
loop_
_entity.id
_entity.type
_entity.pdbx_description
1 polymer ?
#
loop_
_entity_poly.entity_id
_entity_poly.type
_entity_poly.pdbx_seq_one_letter_code
_entity_poly.pdbx_strand_id
1 'polypeptide(L)' 'MAYENNDNMMFDEFTYEVDCLLIGETGEPASEEQMRYITSAYEKGISPQDCVDALLPDNYELAA' A
#
# COMPACT_ATOMS: atom_id res chain seq x y z
N MET A 1 -21.03 16.19 -12.52
CA MET A 1 -19.65 16.08 -11.98
C MET A 1 -19.78 15.06 -10.86
N ALA A 2 -19.65 13.77 -11.15
CA ALA A 2 -18.39 13.01 -11.22
C ALA A 2 -17.62 13.18 -9.91
N TYR A 3 -17.59 12.11 -9.10
CA TYR A 3 -16.55 11.62 -8.17
C TYR A 3 -17.21 10.70 -7.12
N GLU A 4 -17.85 9.62 -7.58
CA GLU A 4 -18.07 8.41 -6.77
C GLU A 4 -16.79 7.57 -6.90
N ASN A 5 -15.71 7.95 -6.22
CA ASN A 5 -14.46 7.22 -6.26
C ASN A 5 -14.25 6.50 -4.92
N ASN A 6 -14.35 5.16 -4.93
CA ASN A 6 -13.61 4.24 -4.06
C ASN A 6 -13.84 4.21 -2.52
N ASP A 7 -14.94 4.73 -1.98
CA ASP A 7 -15.12 4.86 -0.51
C ASP A 7 -15.56 3.59 0.27
N ASN A 8 -15.25 2.36 -0.15
CA ASN A 8 -15.61 1.19 0.69
C ASN A 8 -14.78 -0.08 0.48
N MET A 9 -13.47 0.05 0.26
CA MET A 9 -12.58 -1.11 0.28
C MET A 9 -12.32 -1.51 1.75
N MET A 10 -12.55 -2.77 2.10
CA MET A 10 -12.29 -3.25 3.47
C MET A 10 -10.77 -3.36 3.71
N PHE A 11 -10.31 -3.19 4.95
CA PHE A 11 -8.88 -3.27 5.30
C PHE A 11 -8.20 -4.56 4.80
N ASP A 12 -8.93 -5.68 4.85
CA ASP A 12 -8.45 -6.99 4.34
C ASP A 12 -8.25 -6.98 2.82
N GLU A 13 -9.09 -6.27 2.07
CA GLU A 13 -8.96 -6.13 0.61
C GLU A 13 -7.78 -5.21 0.27
N PHE A 14 -7.63 -4.11 1.03
CA PHE A 14 -6.50 -3.18 0.86
C PHE A 14 -5.15 -3.86 1.12
N THR A 15 -5.04 -4.60 2.23
CA THR A 15 -3.80 -5.32 2.58
C THR A 15 -3.49 -6.42 1.57
N TYR A 16 -4.50 -7.16 1.13
CA TYR A 16 -4.33 -8.17 0.08
C TYR A 16 -3.85 -7.57 -1.25
N GLU A 17 -4.42 -6.44 -1.66
CA GLU A 17 -4.03 -5.76 -2.90
C GLU A 17 -2.60 -5.23 -2.83
N VAL A 18 -2.23 -4.57 -1.74
CA VAL A 18 -0.86 -4.11 -1.51
C VAL A 18 0.12 -5.28 -1.51
N ASP A 19 -0.20 -6.39 -0.85
CA ASP A 19 0.67 -7.56 -0.78
C ASP A 19 0.87 -8.21 -2.17
N CYS A 20 -0.21 -8.34 -2.96
CA CYS A 20 -0.12 -8.85 -4.34
C CYS A 20 0.77 -7.96 -5.23
N LEU A 21 0.63 -6.64 -5.11
CA LEU A 21 1.44 -5.68 -5.85
C LEU A 21 2.90 -5.71 -5.39
N LEU A 22 3.15 -5.77 -4.08
CA LEU A 22 4.49 -5.85 -3.52
C LEU A 22 5.23 -7.10 -3.98
N ILE A 23 4.54 -8.26 -4.00
CA ILE A 23 5.08 -9.52 -4.51
C ILE A 23 5.39 -9.41 -6.00
N GLY A 24 4.52 -8.74 -6.76
CA GLY A 24 4.74 -8.52 -8.20
C GLY A 24 6.00 -7.70 -8.50
N GLU A 25 6.28 -6.68 -7.70
CA GLU A 25 7.41 -5.76 -7.89
C GLU A 25 8.71 -6.24 -7.25
N THR A 26 8.64 -6.78 -6.03
CA THR A 26 9.82 -7.14 -5.21
C THR A 26 10.11 -8.64 -5.18
N GLY A 27 9.12 -9.47 -5.54
CA GLY A 27 9.20 -10.93 -5.41
C GLY A 27 8.98 -11.43 -3.97
N GLU A 28 8.78 -10.53 -3.01
CA GLU A 28 8.58 -10.85 -1.59
C GLU A 28 7.26 -10.26 -1.07
N PRO A 29 6.59 -10.94 -0.13
CA PRO A 29 5.43 -10.38 0.56
C PRO A 29 5.83 -9.22 1.49
N ALA A 30 4.85 -8.44 1.90
CA ALA A 30 5.07 -7.34 2.84
C ALA A 30 5.66 -7.84 4.17
N SER A 31 6.77 -7.23 4.58
CA SER A 31 7.38 -7.46 5.88
C SER A 31 6.54 -6.91 7.03
N GLU A 32 6.81 -7.36 8.27
CA GLU A 32 6.07 -6.89 9.46
C GLU A 32 6.15 -5.37 9.65
N GLU A 33 7.27 -4.75 9.28
CA GLU A 33 7.45 -3.30 9.34
C GLU A 33 6.61 -2.58 8.28
N GLN A 34 6.57 -3.12 7.06
CA GLN A 34 5.74 -2.61 5.96
C GLN A 34 4.25 -2.76 6.29
N MET A 35 3.82 -3.82 6.97
CA MET A 35 2.43 -3.99 7.42
C MET A 35 1.96 -2.85 8.33
N ARG A 36 2.83 -2.31 9.19
CA ARG A 36 2.47 -1.14 10.03
C ARG A 36 2.25 0.12 9.18
N TYR A 37 3.05 0.26 8.13
CA TYR A 37 2.88 1.34 7.16
C TYR A 37 1.58 1.18 6.38
N ILE A 38 1.26 -0.03 5.92
CA ILE A 38 0.02 -0.37 5.20
C ILE A 38 -1.22 -0.02 6.06
N THR A 39 -1.22 -0.39 7.34
CA THR A 39 -2.30 0.00 8.27
C THR A 39 -2.43 1.52 8.38
N SER A 40 -1.30 2.23 8.55
CA SER A 40 -1.30 3.68 8.64
C SER A 40 -1.71 4.37 7.34
N ALA A 41 -1.42 3.76 6.19
CA ALA A 41 -1.77 4.25 4.86
C ALA A 41 -3.27 4.11 4.60
N TYR A 42 -3.86 2.97 4.98
CA TYR A 42 -5.29 2.75 4.94
C TYR A 42 -6.06 3.77 5.79
N GLU A 43 -5.64 4.00 7.05
CA GLU A 43 -6.28 5.00 7.93
C GLU A 43 -6.21 6.43 7.37
N LYS A 44 -5.21 6.72 6.55
CA LYS A 44 -5.02 8.01 5.87
C LYS A 44 -5.76 8.10 4.53
N GLY A 45 -6.40 7.02 4.08
CA GLY A 45 -7.05 6.95 2.76
C GLY A 45 -6.07 7.01 1.59
N ILE A 46 -4.83 6.54 1.79
CA ILE A 46 -3.83 6.42 0.72
C ILE A 46 -4.25 5.26 -0.19
N SER A 47 -4.01 5.39 -1.50
CA SER A 47 -4.30 4.30 -2.43
C SER A 47 -3.34 3.11 -2.27
N PRO A 48 -3.74 1.87 -2.60
CA PRO A 48 -2.85 0.71 -2.56
C PRO A 48 -1.58 0.91 -3.38
N GLN A 49 -1.69 1.51 -4.57
CA GLN A 49 -0.57 1.79 -5.45
C GLN A 49 0.42 2.79 -4.82
N ASP A 50 -0.06 3.91 -4.28
CA ASP A 50 0.79 4.89 -3.60
C ASP A 50 1.46 4.29 -2.35
N CYS A 51 0.76 3.36 -1.68
CA CYS A 51 1.32 2.62 -0.56
C CYS A 51 2.47 1.71 -1.00
N VAL A 52 2.30 0.95 -2.09
CA VAL A 52 3.35 0.10 -2.68
C VAL A 52 4.54 0.95 -3.12
N ASP A 53 4.28 2.05 -3.85
CA ASP A 53 5.34 2.94 -4.34
C ASP A 53 6.20 3.51 -3.20
N ALA A 54 5.59 3.79 -2.04
CA ALA A 54 6.33 4.23 -0.85
C ALA A 54 7.12 3.12 -0.14
N LEU A 55 6.72 1.86 -0.33
CA LEU A 55 7.37 0.67 0.24
C LEU A 55 8.46 0.09 -0.69
N LEU A 56 8.50 0.50 -1.96
CA LEU A 56 9.54 0.08 -2.89
C LEU A 56 10.91 0.65 -2.49
N PRO A 57 11.98 -0.16 -2.56
CA PRO A 57 13.31 0.20 -2.09
C PRO A 57 13.90 1.44 -2.77
N ASP A 58 13.56 1.69 -4.04
CA ASP A 58 14.01 2.88 -4.79
C ASP A 58 13.49 4.21 -4.19
N ASN A 59 12.37 4.18 -3.47
CA ASN A 59 11.79 5.34 -2.79
C ASN A 59 12.07 5.36 -1.27
N TYR A 60 12.40 4.21 -0.68
CA TYR A 60 12.68 4.08 0.76
C TYR A 60 14.02 4.70 1.17
N GLU A 61 15.04 4.70 0.30
CA GLU A 61 16.34 5.36 0.56
C GLU A 61 16.29 6.89 0.47
N LEU A 62 15.26 7.47 -0.17
CA LEU A 62 15.10 8.93 -0.30
C LEU A 62 14.40 9.58 0.90
N ALA A 63 13.83 8.77 1.80
CA ALA A 63 13.16 9.22 3.02
C ALA A 63 13.95 8.97 4.31
N ALA A 64 15.13 8.35 4.23
CA ALA A 64 16.01 8.03 5.37
C ALA A 64 17.08 9.11 5.63
#